data_AF-A0A432F980-F1
#
_entry.id   AF-A0A432F980-F1
#
_cell.length_a   1.000
_cell.length_b   1.000
_cell.length_c   1.000
_cell.angle_alpha   90.00
_cell.angle_beta   90.00
_cell.angle_gamma   90.00
#
_symmetry.space_group_name_H-M   'P 1'
#
loop_
_entity.id
_entity.type
_entity.pdbx_description
1 polymer ?
#
loop_
_entity_poly.entity_id
_entity_poly.type
_entity_poly.pdbx_seq_one_letter_code
_entity_poly.pdbx_strand_id
1 'polypeptide(L)'
;MCFPAKIEKPRTPKKVFVYSGIPLRNWVDYRLKSAVSVIRTRRSGHIYNPEGFIDKNTFLQILDRTLPRKDFSPFDVEISPTYISLILFVHRVRGLERGIYTFIRNNKAPKPF
;
A
#
# COMPACT_ATOMS: atom_id res chain seq x y z
N MET A 1 44.94 1.21 35.13
CA MET A 1 43.65 0.65 34.64
C MET A 1 43.25 1.44 33.40
N CYS A 2 43.04 0.79 32.27
CA CYS A 2 42.66 1.44 31.01
C CYS A 2 41.15 1.21 30.81
N PHE A 3 40.35 2.28 30.80
CA PHE A 3 38.92 2.19 30.46
C PHE A 3 38.78 2.05 28.93
N PRO A 4 37.93 1.14 28.42
CA PRO A 4 37.68 1.06 26.99
C PRO A 4 37.15 2.41 26.47
N ALA A 5 37.66 2.83 25.31
CA ALA A 5 37.19 4.02 24.60
C ALA A 5 35.66 3.97 24.46
N LYS A 6 35.01 5.10 24.68
CA LYS A 6 33.55 5.24 24.64
C LYS A 6 33.03 4.84 23.24
N ILE A 7 32.41 3.67 23.13
CA ILE A 7 31.81 3.19 21.87
C ILE A 7 30.48 3.93 21.68
N GLU A 8 30.46 4.91 20.79
CA GLU A 8 29.22 5.57 20.38
C GLU A 8 28.56 4.76 19.26
N LYS A 9 27.27 4.44 19.41
CA LYS A 9 26.52 3.72 18.37
C LYS A 9 26.42 4.60 17.12
N PRO A 10 26.74 4.08 15.93
CA PRO A 10 26.53 4.84 14.70
C PRO A 10 25.05 5.18 14.56
N ARG A 11 24.75 6.47 14.41
CA ARG A 11 23.39 6.98 14.30
C ARG A 11 23.00 7.06 12.83
N THR A 12 21.98 6.31 12.41
CA THR A 12 21.40 6.47 11.07
C THR A 12 20.72 7.84 10.98
N PRO A 13 21.09 8.70 10.02
CA PRO A 13 20.42 9.98 9.82
C PRO A 13 18.93 9.75 9.57
N LYS A 14 18.07 10.50 10.26
CA LYS A 14 16.63 10.43 10.03
C LYS A 14 16.35 10.94 8.61
N LYS A 15 15.71 10.11 7.79
CA LYS A 15 15.21 10.50 6.47
C LYS A 15 13.71 10.68 6.56
N VAL A 16 13.23 11.85 6.15
CA VAL A 16 11.79 12.15 6.07
C VAL A 16 11.31 11.84 4.65
N PHE A 17 10.22 11.11 4.52
CA PHE A 17 9.61 10.82 3.23
C PHE A 17 8.36 11.66 3.03
N VAL A 18 8.34 12.45 1.96
CA VAL A 18 7.17 13.26 1.59
C VAL A 18 6.31 12.46 0.63
N TYR A 19 5.10 12.12 1.07
CA TYR A 19 4.09 11.44 0.27
C TYR A 19 3.19 12.45 -0.45
N SER A 20 2.63 12.04 -1.59
CA SER A 20 1.74 12.89 -2.38
C SER A 20 0.40 13.12 -1.66
N GLY A 21 -0.14 14.34 -1.74
CA GLY A 21 -1.47 14.69 -1.23
C GLY A 21 -2.62 14.31 -2.16
N ILE A 22 -2.49 13.24 -2.94
CA ILE A 22 -3.53 12.81 -3.89
C ILE A 22 -4.76 12.38 -3.09
N PRO A 23 -5.95 12.97 -3.30
CA PRO A 23 -7.15 12.56 -2.56
C PRO A 23 -7.54 11.12 -2.89
N LEU A 24 -8.31 10.49 -2.00
CA LEU A 24 -8.96 9.22 -2.33
C LEU A 24 -9.91 9.43 -3.50
N ARG A 25 -9.86 8.51 -4.47
CA ARG A 25 -10.60 8.70 -5.73
C ARG A 25 -12.11 8.60 -5.55
N ASN A 26 -12.59 7.84 -4.56
CA ASN A 26 -14.00 7.75 -4.17
C ASN A 26 -14.16 7.11 -2.78
N TRP A 27 -15.07 7.65 -1.98
CA TRP A 27 -15.55 7.03 -0.75
C TRP A 27 -16.76 6.15 -1.08
N VAL A 28 -16.56 4.90 -1.52
CA VAL A 28 -17.66 3.94 -1.35
C VAL A 28 -17.75 3.62 0.14
N ASP A 29 -18.97 3.68 0.66
CA ASP A 29 -19.28 3.37 2.05
C ASP A 29 -19.04 1.87 2.29
N TYR A 30 -17.84 1.53 2.74
CA TYR A 30 -17.55 0.20 3.23
C TYR A 30 -18.17 0.06 4.62
N ARG A 31 -19.01 -0.96 4.81
CA ARG A 31 -19.72 -1.25 6.06
C ARG A 31 -18.82 -1.43 7.30
N LEU A 32 -17.49 -1.49 7.15
CA LEU A 32 -16.53 -1.65 8.25
C LEU A 32 -16.14 -0.29 8.83
N LYS A 33 -16.71 0.02 10.00
CA LYS A 33 -16.76 1.36 10.60
C LYS A 33 -15.45 1.83 11.29
N SER A 34 -14.45 0.97 11.50
CA SER A 34 -13.19 1.36 12.15
C SER A 34 -12.00 0.45 11.81
N ALA A 35 -10.78 1.00 11.92
CA ALA A 35 -9.53 0.25 11.73
C ALA A 35 -9.41 -0.94 12.70
N VAL A 36 -9.81 -0.76 13.97
CA VAL A 36 -9.82 -1.84 14.98
C VAL A 36 -10.71 -2.99 14.55
N SER A 37 -11.91 -2.69 14.05
CA SER A 37 -12.83 -3.71 13.54
C SER A 37 -12.19 -4.47 12.38
N VAL A 38 -11.66 -3.75 11.38
CA VAL A 38 -11.01 -4.36 10.20
C VAL A 38 -9.87 -5.29 10.62
N ILE A 39 -8.98 -4.84 11.51
CA ILE A 39 -7.83 -5.63 11.97
C ILE A 39 -8.28 -6.90 12.69
N ARG A 40 -9.26 -6.79 13.60
CA ARG A 40 -9.74 -7.94 14.39
C ARG A 40 -10.52 -8.95 13.57
N THR A 41 -11.25 -8.51 12.54
CA THR A 41 -12.09 -9.40 11.71
C THR A 41 -11.39 -9.88 10.45
N ARG A 42 -10.22 -9.34 10.08
CA ARG A 42 -9.49 -9.78 8.88
C ARG A 42 -9.13 -11.26 9.00
N ARG A 43 -9.41 -12.02 7.94
CA ARG A 43 -8.96 -13.40 7.74
C ARG A 43 -8.34 -13.52 6.35
N SER A 44 -7.44 -14.48 6.16
CA SER A 44 -6.92 -14.78 4.82
C SER A 44 -7.99 -15.55 4.05
N GLY A 45 -8.36 -15.06 2.87
CA GLY A 45 -9.32 -15.75 2.00
C GLY A 45 -8.66 -16.96 1.36
N HIS A 46 -9.12 -18.17 1.69
CA HIS A 46 -8.59 -19.43 1.15
C HIS A 46 -9.46 -20.00 0.03
N ILE A 47 -10.78 -19.82 0.13
CA ILE A 47 -11.76 -20.37 -0.81
C ILE A 47 -12.61 -19.20 -1.32
N TYR A 48 -12.58 -18.99 -2.62
CA TYR A 48 -13.39 -17.98 -3.31
C TYR A 48 -14.54 -18.66 -4.03
N ASN A 49 -15.70 -18.00 -4.08
CA ASN A 49 -16.81 -18.45 -4.92
C ASN A 49 -16.34 -18.43 -6.39
N PRO A 50 -16.32 -19.58 -7.10
CA PRO A 50 -15.88 -19.62 -8.48
C PRO A 50 -16.74 -18.71 -9.36
N GLU A 51 -18.02 -18.51 -9.07
CA GLU A 51 -18.88 -17.60 -9.85
C GLU A 51 -18.78 -16.13 -9.46
N GLY A 52 -17.99 -15.81 -8.43
CA GLY A 52 -17.81 -14.45 -7.94
C GLY A 52 -17.12 -13.52 -8.95
N PHE A 53 -17.52 -12.26 -8.91
CA PHE A 53 -16.85 -11.14 -9.58
C PHE A 53 -16.79 -9.94 -8.63
N ILE A 54 -15.79 -9.08 -8.84
CA ILE A 54 -15.78 -7.73 -8.26
C ILE A 54 -15.98 -6.71 -9.38
N ASP A 55 -16.68 -5.62 -9.10
CA ASP A 55 -16.83 -4.52 -10.07
C ASP A 55 -15.52 -3.74 -10.21
N LYS A 56 -15.26 -3.20 -11.41
CA LYS A 56 -14.10 -2.34 -11.70
C LYS A 56 -13.89 -1.25 -10.67
N ASN A 57 -14.95 -0.56 -10.24
CA ASN A 57 -14.84 0.52 -9.28
C ASN A 57 -14.39 0.03 -7.90
N THR A 58 -14.87 -1.14 -7.45
CA THR A 58 -14.43 -1.77 -6.21
C THR A 58 -12.98 -2.21 -6.30
N PHE A 59 -12.59 -2.82 -7.43
CA PHE A 59 -11.21 -3.21 -7.69
C PHE A 59 -10.25 -2.02 -7.67
N LEU A 60 -10.57 -0.95 -8.40
CA LEU A 60 -9.76 0.27 -8.43
C LEU A 60 -9.67 0.95 -7.06
N GLN A 61 -10.72 0.87 -6.23
CA GLN A 61 -10.70 1.41 -4.87
C GLN A 61 -9.86 0.60 -3.88
N ILE A 62 -9.76 -0.72 -4.08
CA ILE A 62 -8.82 -1.55 -3.32
C ILE A 62 -7.39 -1.11 -3.67
N LEU A 63 -7.09 -0.97 -4.97
CA LEU A 63 -5.78 -0.50 -5.42
C LEU A 63 -5.47 0.92 -4.95
N ASP A 64 -6.45 1.82 -4.98
CA ASP A 64 -6.34 3.20 -4.54
C ASP A 64 -5.87 3.28 -3.08
N ARG A 65 -6.39 2.43 -2.20
CA ARG A 65 -5.98 2.35 -0.78
C ARG A 65 -4.56 1.84 -0.56
N THR A 66 -3.94 1.25 -1.59
CA THR A 66 -2.52 0.86 -1.53
C THR A 66 -1.58 2.01 -1.91
N LEU A 67 -2.08 3.14 -2.41
CA LEU A 67 -1.22 4.26 -2.74
C LEU A 67 -0.68 4.94 -1.47
N PRO A 68 0.62 5.28 -1.44
CA PRO A 68 1.21 6.07 -0.37
C PRO A 68 0.61 7.47 -0.38
N ARG A 69 0.11 7.94 0.77
CA ARG A 69 -0.43 9.29 0.91
C ARG A 69 0.03 9.88 2.22
N LYS A 70 0.09 11.20 2.26
CA LYS A 70 0.33 11.91 3.51
C LYS A 70 -0.86 11.68 4.45
N ASP A 71 -0.58 11.41 5.72
CA ASP A 71 -1.59 11.27 6.78
C ASP A 71 -2.65 10.17 6.49
N PHE A 72 -2.25 9.12 5.78
CA PHE A 72 -3.12 8.02 5.36
C PHE A 72 -2.50 6.64 5.61
N SER A 73 -2.75 6.11 6.81
CA SER A 73 -2.37 4.76 7.21
C SER A 73 -2.91 3.69 6.26
N PRO A 74 -2.18 2.58 5.99
CA PRO A 74 -0.88 2.20 6.59
C PRO A 74 0.34 2.54 5.72
N PHE A 75 0.16 3.26 4.61
CA PHE A 75 1.24 3.51 3.63
C PHE A 75 1.89 4.89 3.79
N ASP A 76 1.66 5.55 4.93
CA ASP A 76 2.26 6.83 5.37
C ASP A 76 3.39 6.65 6.39
N VAL A 77 3.79 5.41 6.69
CA VAL A 77 4.67 5.02 7.82
C VAL A 77 6.15 5.38 7.69
N GLU A 78 6.56 6.15 6.67
CA GLU A 78 7.95 6.61 6.45
C GLU A 78 9.02 5.50 6.47
N ILE A 79 8.66 4.24 6.21
CA ILE A 79 9.60 3.10 6.23
C ILE A 79 10.57 3.20 5.03
N SER A 80 10.06 3.57 3.86
CA SER A 80 10.84 3.74 2.64
C SER A 80 10.10 4.62 1.63
N PRO A 81 10.80 5.11 0.58
CA PRO A 81 10.12 5.63 -0.59
C PRO A 81 9.31 4.52 -1.26
N THR A 82 8.19 4.88 -1.86
CA THR A 82 7.28 3.92 -2.47
C THR A 82 7.84 3.41 -3.79
N TYR A 83 8.74 2.43 -3.76
CA TYR A 83 9.38 1.89 -4.96
C TYR A 83 8.67 0.66 -5.54
N ILE A 84 7.62 0.17 -4.87
CA ILE A 84 6.97 -1.09 -5.23
C ILE A 84 5.73 -0.81 -6.07
N SER A 85 5.85 -1.04 -7.38
CA SER A 85 4.72 -1.15 -8.31
C SER A 85 4.16 -2.59 -8.28
N LEU A 86 2.89 -2.75 -8.61
CA LEU A 86 2.23 -4.07 -8.61
C LEU A 86 2.07 -4.57 -10.04
N ILE A 87 2.42 -5.82 -10.29
CA ILE A 87 2.02 -6.56 -11.50
C ILE A 87 0.84 -7.43 -11.09
N LEU A 88 -0.31 -7.26 -11.75
CA LEU A 88 -1.58 -7.85 -11.37
C LEU A 88 -2.12 -8.71 -12.50
N PHE A 89 -2.36 -9.99 -12.23
CA PHE A 89 -3.16 -10.84 -13.11
C PHE A 89 -4.64 -10.64 -12.78
N VAL A 90 -5.37 -9.95 -13.66
CA VAL A 90 -6.80 -9.66 -13.51
C VAL A 90 -7.59 -10.72 -14.26
N HIS A 91 -8.44 -11.47 -13.55
CA HIS A 91 -9.21 -12.57 -14.13
C HIS A 91 -10.74 -12.40 -14.03
N ARG A 92 -11.27 -11.98 -12.87
CA ARG A 92 -12.72 -11.86 -12.63
C ARG A 92 -13.13 -10.48 -12.11
N VAL A 93 -12.86 -9.45 -12.92
CA VAL A 93 -13.29 -8.06 -12.66
C VAL A 93 -14.30 -7.63 -13.72
N ARG A 94 -15.52 -7.32 -13.32
CA ARG A 94 -16.56 -6.86 -14.25
C ARG A 94 -16.20 -5.46 -14.77
N GLY A 95 -16.22 -5.30 -16.10
CA GLY A 95 -15.88 -4.04 -16.77
C GLY A 95 -14.38 -3.82 -16.98
N LEU A 96 -13.54 -4.84 -16.79
CA LEU A 96 -12.12 -4.83 -17.10
C LEU A 96 -11.74 -6.12 -17.82
N GLU A 97 -10.95 -6.03 -18.90
CA GLU A 97 -10.52 -7.21 -19.64
C GLU A 97 -9.57 -8.08 -18.82
N ARG A 98 -9.60 -9.40 -19.08
CA ARG A 98 -8.70 -10.35 -18.43
C ARG A 98 -7.28 -10.15 -18.95
N GLY A 99 -6.30 -10.12 -18.07
CA GLY A 99 -4.91 -9.95 -18.49
C GLY A 99 -3.97 -9.51 -17.38
N ILE A 100 -2.76 -9.16 -17.78
CA ILE A 100 -1.71 -8.64 -16.89
C ILE A 100 -1.71 -7.12 -16.97
N TYR A 101 -1.78 -6.47 -15.81
CA TYR A 101 -1.77 -5.01 -15.68
C TYR A 101 -0.64 -4.58 -14.74
N THR A 102 -0.06 -3.42 -15.03
CA THR A 102 0.93 -2.77 -14.14
C THR A 102 0.28 -1.61 -13.42
N PHE A 103 0.28 -1.65 -12.09
CA PHE A 103 -0.16 -0.55 -11.24
C PHE A 103 1.05 0.20 -10.68
N ILE A 104 1.36 1.34 -11.30
CA ILE A 104 2.48 2.20 -10.95
C ILE A 104 2.09 3.04 -9.74
N ARG A 105 2.68 2.74 -8.57
CA ARG A 105 2.37 3.42 -7.30
C ARG A 105 3.21 4.68 -7.04
N ASN A 106 4.27 4.86 -7.82
CA ASN A 106 5.15 6.01 -7.77
C ASN A 106 5.75 6.23 -9.16
N ASN A 107 5.63 7.45 -9.68
CA ASN A 107 6.17 7.81 -10.99
C ASN A 107 7.60 8.36 -10.92
N LYS A 108 8.19 8.51 -9.72
CA LYS A 108 9.58 8.94 -9.57
C LYS A 108 10.50 7.80 -9.99
N ALA A 109 11.30 8.04 -11.01
CA ALA A 109 12.39 7.14 -11.38
C ALA A 109 13.27 6.89 -10.14
N PRO A 110 13.68 5.62 -9.88
CA PRO A 110 14.68 5.37 -8.85
C PRO A 110 15.93 6.19 -9.16
N LYS A 111 16.53 6.82 -8.15
CA LYS A 111 17.86 7.42 -8.33
C LYS A 111 18.82 6.26 -8.65
N PRO A 112 19.70 6.39 -9.66
CA PRO A 112 20.75 5.40 -9.89
C PRO A 112 21.61 5.26 -8.64
N PHE A 113 22.04 4.02 -8.38
CA PHE A 113 22.87 3.65 -7.23
C PHE A 113 24.23 4.34 -7.26
#